data_AF-A0A6A3B8N4-F1
#
_entry.id   AF-A0A6A3B8N4-F1
#
_cell.length_a   1.000
_cell.length_b   1.000
_cell.length_c   1.000
_cell.angle_alpha   90.00
_cell.angle_beta   90.00
_cell.angle_gamma   90.00
#
_symmetry.space_group_name_H-M   'P 1'
#
loop_
_entity.id
_entity.type
_entity.pdbx_description
1 polymer ?
#
loop_
_entity_poly.entity_id
_entity_poly.type
_entity_poly.pdbx_seq_one_letter_code
_entity_poly.pdbx_strand_id
1 'polypeptide(L)'
;MSCVITFPKDGQELFIAYKQCHPLTRFPHYVGVLSPLDDPNSSSRISCWNSLANVGPKKSSEVVLTDWFKKANPSLPNETPNGLRALREKELRALRGNGQGVRKLDDRVYDFDVYNDLGNPYRGIDFVRPTLGGHKIPYPRRCRTGRLLSETDMSAESRIENPLPMYVPRDEQFEESKRNIFSAGRFRAVLHNLLP
;
A
#
# COMPACT_ATOMS: atom_id res chain seq x y z
N MET A 1 13.84 17.05 -4.44
CA MET A 1 13.29 18.42 -4.51
C MET A 1 11.81 18.35 -4.25
N SER A 2 11.28 19.25 -3.43
CA SER A 2 9.84 19.34 -3.14
C SER A 2 9.28 20.54 -3.89
N CYS A 3 8.28 20.35 -4.75
CA CYS A 3 7.64 21.45 -5.48
C CYS A 3 6.23 21.66 -4.92
N VAL A 4 5.90 22.88 -4.52
CA VAL A 4 4.57 23.26 -4.03
C VAL A 4 3.87 24.02 -5.15
N ILE A 5 2.77 23.46 -5.67
CA ILE A 5 1.92 24.15 -6.65
C ILE A 5 0.76 24.77 -5.89
N THR A 6 0.62 26.09 -6.00
CA THR A 6 -0.49 26.87 -5.45
C THR A 6 -1.50 27.16 -6.55
N PHE A 7 -2.78 26.86 -6.29
CA PHE A 7 -3.88 27.26 -7.17
C PHE A 7 -4.68 28.39 -6.51
N PRO A 8 -4.74 29.59 -7.08
CA PRO A 8 -5.60 30.64 -6.56
C PRO A 8 -7.03 30.46 -7.10
N LYS A 9 -8.00 30.26 -6.20
CA LYS A 9 -9.39 30.66 -6.45
C LYS A 9 -10.06 31.13 -5.17
N ASP A 10 -10.71 32.28 -5.25
CA ASP A 10 -11.75 32.72 -4.32
C ASP A 10 -11.37 32.67 -2.82
N GLY A 11 -10.13 33.08 -2.48
CA GLY A 11 -9.65 33.13 -1.10
C GLY A 11 -9.27 31.78 -0.47
N GLN A 12 -9.21 30.69 -1.24
CA GLN A 12 -8.68 29.40 -0.78
C GLN A 12 -7.37 29.05 -1.50
N GLU A 13 -6.25 29.11 -0.77
CA GLU A 13 -4.99 28.53 -1.23
C GLU A 13 -5.01 27.01 -1.08
N LEU A 14 -4.96 26.31 -2.21
CA LEU A 14 -4.76 24.87 -2.26
C LEU A 14 -3.27 24.58 -2.41
N PHE A 15 -2.69 23.95 -1.38
CA PHE A 15 -1.31 23.51 -1.38
C PHE A 15 -1.24 22.07 -1.87
N ILE A 16 -0.57 21.86 -3.01
CA ILE A 16 -0.19 20.51 -3.45
C ILE A 16 1.33 20.44 -3.42
N ALA A 17 1.88 19.60 -2.55
CA ALA A 17 3.30 19.33 -2.54
C ALA A 17 3.59 18.00 -3.25
N TYR A 18 4.61 18.00 -4.09
CA TYR A 18 5.19 16.80 -4.70
C TYR A 18 6.57 16.59 -4.09
N LYS A 19 6.88 15.36 -3.68
CA LYS A 19 8.21 15.01 -3.17
C LYS A 19 8.86 13.98 -4.07
N GLN A 20 9.90 14.40 -4.80
CA GLN A 20 10.73 13.48 -5.56
C GLN A 20 11.89 13.00 -4.67
N CYS A 21 11.91 11.70 -4.37
CA CYS A 21 13.07 11.05 -3.76
C CYS A 21 14.20 10.92 -4.78
N HIS A 22 15.44 11.18 -4.37
CA HIS A 22 16.60 11.05 -5.23
C HIS A 22 16.81 9.56 -5.55
N PRO A 23 17.20 9.16 -6.78
CA PRO A 23 17.39 7.75 -7.15
C PRO A 23 18.46 7.01 -6.31
N LEU A 24 19.30 7.74 -5.56
CA LEU A 24 20.33 7.19 -4.69
C LEU A 24 19.86 6.96 -3.24
N THR A 25 18.60 7.28 -2.88
CA THR A 25 18.09 6.93 -1.55
C THR A 25 17.87 5.44 -1.47
N ARG A 26 18.79 4.74 -0.80
CA ARG A 26 18.79 3.28 -0.63
C ARG A 26 17.63 2.77 0.24
N PHE A 27 16.95 3.65 0.97
CA PHE A 27 15.92 3.29 1.94
C PHE A 27 14.60 4.05 1.71
N PRO A 28 13.45 3.36 1.81
CA PRO A 28 12.15 4.01 1.78
C PRO A 28 11.98 4.90 3.03
N HIS A 29 11.55 6.14 2.83
CA HIS A 29 11.33 7.09 3.92
C HIS A 29 9.82 7.24 4.17
N TYR A 30 9.40 7.12 5.43
CA TYR A 30 8.08 7.57 5.84
C TYR A 30 8.06 9.09 5.89
N VAL A 31 7.06 9.71 5.27
CA VAL A 31 6.84 11.15 5.39
C VAL A 31 5.71 11.34 6.38
N GLY A 32 5.97 12.14 7.42
CA GLY A 32 4.98 12.58 8.38
C GLY A 32 4.29 13.86 7.90
N VAL A 33 4.31 14.90 8.71
CA VAL A 33 3.67 16.17 8.38
C VAL A 33 4.60 17.07 7.57
N LEU A 34 4.10 17.65 6.48
CA LEU A 34 4.75 18.74 5.75
C LEU A 34 4.06 20.06 6.11
N SER A 35 4.88 21.06 6.44
CA SER A 35 4.44 22.44 6.70
C SER A 35 5.04 23.37 5.62
N PRO A 36 4.27 24.33 5.08
CA PRO A 36 4.81 25.38 4.22
C PRO A 36 5.96 26.13 4.94
N LEU A 37 7.04 26.44 4.21
CA LEU A 37 8.18 27.16 4.78
C LEU A 37 7.87 28.65 5.04
N ASP A 38 6.90 29.21 4.32
CA ASP A 38 6.68 30.65 4.27
C ASP A 38 5.85 31.19 5.45
N ASP A 39 5.22 30.33 6.26
CA ASP A 39 4.48 30.78 7.44
C ASP A 39 4.33 29.69 8.53
N PRO A 40 5.12 29.75 9.63
CA PRO A 40 5.08 28.77 10.72
C PRO A 40 3.79 28.81 11.56
N ASN A 41 2.96 29.85 11.42
CA ASN A 41 1.65 29.98 12.07
C ASN A 41 0.48 29.62 11.13
N SER A 42 0.74 29.34 9.86
CA SER A 42 -0.32 28.94 8.94
C SER A 42 -0.89 27.58 9.35
N SER A 43 -2.21 27.52 9.51
CA SER A 43 -2.98 26.29 9.77
C SER A 43 -2.90 25.27 8.60
N SER A 44 -2.20 25.60 7.52
CA SER A 44 -2.08 24.78 6.30
C SER A 44 -1.09 23.64 6.49
N ARG A 45 -1.38 22.70 7.39
CA ARG A 45 -0.62 21.46 7.54
C ARG A 45 -1.05 20.44 6.48
N ILE A 46 -0.07 19.75 5.93
CA ILE A 46 -0.33 18.57 5.12
C ILE A 46 0.12 17.33 5.87
N SER A 47 -0.84 16.48 6.22
CA SER A 47 -0.56 15.16 6.77
C SER A 47 -0.23 14.18 5.65
N CYS A 48 0.99 13.66 5.64
CA CYS A 48 1.32 12.40 5.00
C CYS A 48 1.52 11.35 6.10
N TRP A 49 0.93 10.17 5.92
CA TRP A 49 1.20 9.02 6.78
C TRP A 49 1.47 7.78 5.92
N ASN A 50 1.95 8.00 4.70
CA ASN A 50 2.18 6.95 3.72
C ASN A 50 3.69 6.77 3.52
N SER A 51 4.08 5.55 3.20
CA SER A 51 5.45 5.23 2.82
C SER A 51 5.71 5.76 1.43
N LEU A 52 6.69 6.66 1.28
CA LEU A 52 7.28 6.92 -0.03
C LEU A 52 8.21 5.74 -0.33
N ALA A 53 7.62 4.60 -0.70
CA ALA A 53 8.41 3.49 -1.18
C ALA A 53 9.15 3.93 -2.44
N ASN A 54 10.41 3.51 -2.50
CA ASN A 54 11.36 3.77 -3.58
C ASN A 54 10.63 3.74 -4.93
N VAL A 55 10.42 4.93 -5.48
CA VAL A 55 10.11 5.05 -6.89
C VAL A 55 11.40 4.63 -7.58
N GLY A 56 11.56 3.32 -7.84
CA GLY A 56 12.53 2.83 -8.82
C GLY A 56 12.37 3.66 -10.09
N PRO A 57 13.39 3.81 -10.96
CA PRO A 57 13.42 4.83 -11.99
C PRO A 57 12.19 4.73 -12.91
N LYS A 58 11.11 5.43 -12.55
CA LYS A 58 9.95 5.59 -13.41
C LYS A 58 10.29 6.74 -14.35
N LYS A 59 9.81 6.68 -15.59
CA LYS A 59 9.96 7.80 -16.53
C LYS A 59 9.46 9.08 -15.84
N SER A 60 10.13 10.20 -16.05
CA SER A 60 9.87 11.43 -15.28
C SER A 60 8.40 11.87 -15.32
N SER A 61 7.64 11.50 -16.34
CA SER A 61 6.19 11.74 -16.45
C SER A 61 5.30 10.88 -15.54
N GLU A 62 5.82 9.79 -14.99
CA GLU A 62 5.07 8.79 -14.22
C GLU A 62 5.40 8.83 -12.71
N VAL A 63 6.61 9.31 -12.35
CA VAL A 63 7.01 9.65 -10.96
C VAL A 63 6.18 10.80 -10.39
N VAL A 64 5.72 11.71 -11.26
CA VAL A 64 5.28 13.07 -10.89
C VAL A 64 3.89 13.14 -10.24
N LEU A 65 3.13 12.04 -10.21
CA LEU A 65 1.69 12.08 -9.87
C LEU A 65 1.24 11.14 -8.75
N THR A 66 2.12 10.30 -8.21
CA THR A 66 1.68 9.27 -7.26
C THR A 66 1.50 9.78 -5.83
N ASP A 67 2.11 10.91 -5.47
CA ASP A 67 2.06 11.40 -4.09
C ASP A 67 1.79 12.90 -4.09
N TRP A 68 0.50 13.24 -4.07
CA TRP A 68 0.04 14.61 -3.86
C TRP A 68 -0.53 14.72 -2.45
N PHE A 69 -0.05 15.75 -1.78
CA PHE A 69 -0.28 15.99 -0.37
C PHE A 69 -1.49 16.93 -0.22
N LYS A 70 -2.63 16.40 0.28
CA LYS A 70 -3.83 17.20 0.53
C LYS A 70 -3.69 17.96 1.85
N LYS A 71 -3.95 19.27 1.85
CA LYS A 71 -4.27 20.01 3.09
C LYS A 71 -5.35 19.24 3.86
N ALA A 72 -5.18 19.11 5.17
CA ALA A 72 -5.92 18.18 6.04
C ALA A 72 -7.43 18.47 6.22
N ASN A 73 -8.08 19.14 5.26
CA ASN A 73 -9.52 19.39 5.30
C ASN A 73 -10.26 18.23 4.63
N PRO A 74 -11.07 17.45 5.37
CA PRO A 74 -11.93 16.43 4.77
C PRO A 74 -12.93 17.12 3.84
N SER A 75 -13.15 16.52 2.67
CA SER A 75 -14.13 17.04 1.70
C SER A 75 -14.89 15.87 1.08
N LEU A 76 -16.21 16.02 0.97
CA LEU A 76 -17.04 15.06 0.24
C LEU A 76 -16.67 15.06 -1.25
N PRO A 77 -17.01 14.00 -2.00
CA PRO A 77 -16.77 13.96 -3.45
C PRO A 77 -17.39 15.16 -4.19
N ASN A 78 -18.58 15.59 -3.76
CA ASN A 78 -19.31 16.71 -4.37
C ASN A 78 -18.77 18.09 -3.97
N GLU A 79 -18.04 18.18 -2.86
CA GLU A 79 -17.45 19.42 -2.33
C GLU A 79 -15.96 19.55 -2.72
N THR A 80 -15.44 18.61 -3.50
CA THR A 80 -14.03 18.65 -3.91
C THR A 80 -13.85 19.78 -4.94
N PRO A 81 -12.91 20.72 -4.73
CA PRO A 81 -12.66 21.81 -5.67
C PRO A 81 -12.41 21.28 -7.09
N ASN A 82 -12.95 21.95 -8.10
CA ASN A 82 -12.89 21.49 -9.50
C ASN A 82 -11.47 21.17 -9.98
N GLY A 83 -10.46 21.95 -9.55
CA GLY A 83 -9.05 21.71 -9.87
C GLY A 83 -8.46 20.44 -9.26
N LEU A 84 -9.03 19.93 -8.16
CA LEU A 84 -8.56 18.72 -7.45
C LEU A 84 -9.35 17.46 -7.82
N ARG A 85 -10.51 17.61 -8.46
CA ARG A 85 -11.40 16.47 -8.76
C ARG A 85 -10.71 15.43 -9.64
N ALA A 86 -10.01 15.88 -10.69
CA ALA A 86 -9.25 15.01 -11.58
C ALA A 86 -8.10 14.29 -10.85
N LEU A 87 -7.41 14.97 -9.93
CA LEU A 87 -6.33 14.38 -9.13
C LEU A 87 -6.87 13.33 -8.14
N ARG A 88 -7.99 13.64 -7.47
CA ARG A 88 -8.68 12.69 -6.58
C ARG A 88 -9.10 11.42 -7.32
N GLU A 89 -9.72 11.57 -8.49
CA GLU A 89 -10.14 10.42 -9.30
C GLU A 89 -8.97 9.60 -9.82
N LYS A 90 -7.87 10.26 -10.19
CA LYS A 90 -6.63 9.60 -10.61
C LYS A 90 -6.01 8.78 -9.48
N GLU A 91 -5.94 9.32 -8.27
CA GLU A 91 -5.43 8.59 -7.11
C GLU A 91 -6.29 7.39 -6.77
N LEU A 92 -7.62 7.55 -6.74
CA LEU A 92 -8.54 6.44 -6.51
C LEU A 92 -8.40 5.34 -7.56
N ARG A 93 -8.15 5.69 -8.82
CA ARG A 93 -7.89 4.71 -9.89
C ARG A 93 -6.56 4.00 -9.69
N ALA A 94 -5.51 4.72 -9.29
CA ALA A 94 -4.21 4.12 -8.98
C ALA A 94 -4.29 3.14 -7.80
N LEU A 95 -5.02 3.49 -6.73
CA LEU A 95 -5.25 2.63 -5.56
C LEU A 95 -6.07 1.38 -5.89
N ARG A 96 -7.02 1.43 -6.82
CA ARG A 96 -7.78 0.25 -7.27
C ARG A 96 -6.97 -0.66 -8.19
N GLY A 97 -6.08 -0.07 -8.99
CA GLY A 97 -5.31 -0.76 -10.01
C GLY A 97 -6.19 -1.29 -11.15
N ASN A 98 -5.67 -2.30 -11.86
CA ASN A 98 -6.28 -2.85 -13.09
C ASN A 98 -6.84 -4.27 -12.92
N GLY A 99 -6.77 -4.83 -11.72
CA GLY A 99 -7.22 -6.21 -11.50
C GLY A 99 -6.38 -7.28 -12.22
N GLN A 100 -5.11 -7.01 -12.52
CA GLN A 100 -4.21 -7.99 -13.16
C GLN A 100 -2.81 -7.93 -12.55
N GLY A 101 -1.98 -8.91 -12.89
CA GLY A 101 -0.56 -8.98 -12.52
C GLY A 101 -0.27 -9.41 -11.08
N VAL A 102 0.97 -9.84 -10.87
CA VAL A 102 1.54 -10.17 -9.55
C VAL A 102 1.87 -8.88 -8.81
N ARG A 103 1.46 -8.80 -7.55
CA ARG A 103 1.71 -7.61 -6.73
C ARG A 103 3.12 -7.58 -6.17
N LYS A 104 3.72 -6.39 -6.20
CA LYS A 104 5.07 -6.10 -5.69
C LYS A 104 4.99 -5.45 -4.31
N LEU A 105 6.04 -5.60 -3.51
CA LEU A 105 6.07 -5.08 -2.13
C LEU A 105 5.91 -3.55 -2.02
N ASP A 106 6.20 -2.82 -3.08
CA ASP A 106 6.07 -1.36 -3.15
C ASP A 106 4.73 -0.89 -3.77
N ASP A 107 3.86 -1.82 -4.18
CA ASP A 107 2.56 -1.47 -4.75
C ASP A 107 1.57 -1.06 -3.63
N ARG A 108 0.75 -0.06 -3.93
CA ARG A 108 -0.33 0.45 -3.05
C ARG A 108 -1.72 0.08 -3.55
N VAL A 109 -1.84 -1.06 -4.23
CA VAL A 109 -3.06 -1.45 -4.91
C VAL A 109 -3.94 -2.29 -3.99
N TYR A 110 -5.12 -1.79 -3.68
CA TYR A 110 -6.16 -2.45 -2.92
C TYR A 110 -7.11 -3.16 -3.89
N ASP A 111 -7.01 -4.49 -3.93
CA ASP A 111 -7.85 -5.36 -4.75
C ASP A 111 -8.18 -6.64 -3.97
N PHE A 112 -9.23 -7.36 -4.39
CA PHE A 112 -9.83 -8.42 -3.59
C PHE A 112 -9.82 -9.78 -4.27
N ASP A 113 -9.49 -10.81 -3.50
CA ASP A 113 -9.50 -12.20 -3.95
C ASP A 113 -10.17 -13.14 -2.92
N VAL A 114 -10.40 -14.38 -3.31
CA VAL A 114 -10.88 -15.47 -2.43
C VAL A 114 -9.71 -16.14 -1.73
N TYR A 115 -9.99 -16.93 -0.69
CA TYR A 115 -8.97 -17.72 0.01
C TYR A 115 -8.73 -19.03 -0.73
N ASN A 116 -7.99 -18.96 -1.83
CA ASN A 116 -7.47 -20.09 -2.60
C ASN A 116 -5.96 -20.32 -2.40
N ASP A 117 -5.36 -19.65 -1.40
CA ASP A 117 -3.91 -19.66 -1.13
C ASP A 117 -3.55 -20.30 0.23
N LEU A 118 -4.55 -20.85 0.93
CA LEU A 118 -4.39 -21.50 2.23
C LEU A 118 -3.78 -22.91 2.13
N GLY A 119 -4.00 -23.59 1.01
CA GLY A 119 -3.44 -24.93 0.75
C GLY A 119 -1.99 -24.89 0.24
N ASN A 120 -1.35 -26.04 0.21
CA ASN A 120 -0.09 -26.26 -0.50
C ASN A 120 -0.13 -27.61 -1.23
N PRO A 121 -0.82 -27.72 -2.38
CA PRO A 121 -1.01 -28.99 -3.08
C PRO A 121 0.33 -29.59 -3.57
N TYR A 122 1.37 -28.77 -3.77
CA TYR A 122 2.71 -29.22 -4.13
C TYR A 122 3.34 -30.13 -3.06
N ARG A 123 3.00 -29.94 -1.78
CA ARG A 123 3.53 -30.76 -0.67
C ARG A 123 2.79 -32.10 -0.48
N GLY A 124 1.73 -32.34 -1.24
CA GLY A 124 0.92 -33.55 -1.16
C GLY A 124 -0.55 -33.28 -0.82
N ILE A 125 -1.37 -34.34 -0.91
CA ILE A 125 -2.82 -34.26 -0.82
C ILE A 125 -3.32 -33.80 0.56
N ASP A 126 -2.58 -34.10 1.63
CA ASP A 126 -2.92 -33.72 3.00
C ASP A 126 -2.85 -32.19 3.23
N PHE A 127 -2.16 -31.47 2.35
CA PHE A 127 -2.00 -30.02 2.39
C PHE A 127 -2.96 -29.29 1.44
N VAL A 128 -3.79 -30.02 0.68
CA VAL A 128 -4.84 -29.42 -0.16
C VAL A 128 -5.93 -28.83 0.74
N ARG A 129 -6.41 -27.64 0.40
CA ARG A 129 -7.51 -26.97 1.13
C ARG A 129 -8.54 -26.49 0.11
N PRO A 130 -9.85 -26.57 0.43
CA PRO A 130 -10.88 -26.01 -0.43
C PRO A 130 -10.74 -24.49 -0.50
N THR A 131 -11.14 -23.90 -1.63
CA THR A 131 -11.21 -22.45 -1.78
C THR A 131 -12.35 -21.90 -0.92
N LEU A 132 -12.06 -20.91 -0.07
CA LEU A 132 -13.08 -20.22 0.73
C LEU A 132 -13.44 -18.88 0.04
N GLY A 133 -14.72 -18.72 -0.28
CA GLY A 133 -15.26 -17.59 -1.02
C GLY A 133 -16.20 -18.04 -2.15
N GLY A 134 -17.01 -17.10 -2.64
CA GLY A 134 -18.00 -17.37 -3.68
C GLY A 134 -19.29 -17.94 -3.12
N HIS A 135 -20.02 -18.68 -3.95
CA HIS A 135 -21.39 -19.12 -3.64
C HIS A 135 -21.42 -20.43 -2.84
N LYS A 136 -20.46 -21.34 -3.08
CA LYS A 136 -20.45 -22.67 -2.45
C LYS A 136 -20.02 -22.63 -0.98
N ILE A 137 -18.95 -21.89 -0.69
CA ILE A 137 -18.41 -21.72 0.66
C ILE A 137 -18.24 -20.21 0.87
N PRO A 138 -19.31 -19.48 1.26
CA PRO A 138 -19.22 -18.03 1.41
C PRO A 138 -18.23 -17.68 2.51
N TYR A 139 -17.33 -16.74 2.20
CA TYR A 139 -16.31 -16.28 3.12
C TYR A 139 -15.90 -14.84 2.75
N PRO A 140 -15.47 -14.01 3.73
CA PRO A 140 -14.92 -12.69 3.45
C PRO A 140 -13.81 -12.72 2.40
N ARG A 141 -13.70 -11.64 1.63
CA ARG A 141 -12.62 -11.50 0.65
C ARG A 141 -11.34 -11.03 1.35
N ARG A 142 -10.20 -11.39 0.78
CA ARG A 142 -8.87 -10.95 1.24
C ARG A 142 -8.22 -10.01 0.25
N CYS A 143 -7.09 -9.42 0.63
CA CYS A 143 -6.23 -8.70 -0.30
C CYS A 143 -5.69 -9.64 -1.38
N ARG A 144 -5.84 -9.22 -2.63
CA ARG A 144 -5.32 -9.94 -3.79
C ARG A 144 -3.81 -9.80 -3.89
N THR A 145 -3.14 -10.94 -4.07
CA THR A 145 -1.69 -11.05 -4.26
C THR A 145 -1.32 -11.30 -5.72
N GLY A 146 -2.20 -12.00 -6.46
CA GLY A 146 -2.06 -12.21 -7.90
C GLY A 146 -0.86 -13.08 -8.30
N ARG A 147 -0.33 -13.91 -7.39
CA ARG A 147 0.76 -14.84 -7.69
C ARG A 147 0.31 -15.88 -8.68
N LEU A 148 1.29 -16.61 -9.20
CA LEU A 148 1.05 -17.74 -10.08
C LEU A 148 0.25 -18.81 -9.35
N LEU A 149 -0.56 -19.53 -10.12
CA LEU A 149 -1.28 -20.71 -9.67
C LEU A 149 -0.31 -21.84 -9.33
N SER A 150 -0.74 -22.78 -8.51
CA SER A 150 0.06 -23.97 -8.23
C SER A 150 0.14 -24.87 -9.46
N GLU A 151 1.29 -25.51 -9.67
CA GLU A 151 1.49 -26.46 -10.79
C GLU A 151 0.55 -27.66 -10.68
N THR A 152 0.23 -28.10 -9.46
CA THR A 152 -0.62 -29.26 -9.20
C THR A 152 -2.12 -28.93 -9.29
N ASP A 153 -2.51 -27.69 -9.01
CA ASP A 153 -3.91 -27.25 -8.98
C ASP A 153 -4.04 -25.83 -9.54
N MET A 154 -4.64 -25.73 -10.73
CA MET A 154 -4.89 -24.46 -11.41
C MET A 154 -5.97 -23.60 -10.73
N SER A 155 -6.65 -24.09 -9.70
CA SER A 155 -7.61 -23.30 -8.92
C SER A 155 -6.98 -22.64 -7.68
N ALA A 156 -5.84 -23.16 -7.22
CA ALA A 156 -5.15 -22.69 -6.02
C ALA A 156 -3.97 -21.77 -6.38
N GLU A 157 -3.83 -20.68 -5.63
CA GLU A 157 -2.68 -19.79 -5.75
C GLU A 157 -1.46 -20.39 -5.04
N SER A 158 -0.27 -20.19 -5.60
CA SER A 158 0.99 -20.67 -5.01
C SER A 158 1.21 -20.09 -3.61
N ARG A 159 1.53 -20.97 -2.65
CA ARG A 159 1.76 -20.58 -1.26
C ARG A 159 3.13 -19.91 -1.09
N ILE A 160 3.19 -18.88 -0.25
CA ILE A 160 4.44 -18.30 0.24
C ILE A 160 4.69 -18.87 1.63
N GLU A 161 5.88 -19.43 1.85
CA GLU A 161 6.35 -19.87 3.16
C GLU A 161 7.30 -18.82 3.77
N ASN A 162 7.39 -18.82 5.11
CA ASN A 162 8.36 -17.98 5.81
C ASN A 162 9.78 -18.36 5.36
N PRO A 163 10.70 -17.40 5.16
CA PRO A 163 10.67 -16.02 5.64
C PRO A 163 10.14 -14.98 4.63
N LEU A 164 9.64 -15.40 3.46
CA LEU A 164 9.21 -14.46 2.42
C LEU A 164 7.92 -13.72 2.84
N PRO A 165 7.85 -12.39 2.68
CA PRO A 165 6.67 -11.63 3.08
C PRO A 165 5.51 -11.84 2.12
N MET A 166 4.30 -12.02 2.67
CA MET A 166 3.06 -11.94 1.89
C MET A 166 2.78 -10.49 1.50
N TYR A 167 2.35 -10.27 0.25
CA TYR A 167 2.01 -8.94 -0.21
C TYR A 167 0.83 -8.36 0.57
N VAL A 168 1.01 -7.13 1.01
CA VAL A 168 -0.02 -6.21 1.51
C VAL A 168 0.34 -4.84 0.94
N PRO A 169 -0.64 -3.97 0.59
CA PRO A 169 -0.36 -2.61 0.18
C PRO A 169 0.70 -1.95 1.07
N ARG A 170 1.65 -1.25 0.45
CA ARG A 170 2.86 -0.79 1.13
C ARG A 170 2.61 -0.05 2.45
N ASP A 171 1.59 0.80 2.49
CA ASP A 171 1.25 1.63 3.64
C ASP A 171 0.68 0.83 4.83
N GLU A 172 0.18 -0.39 4.57
CA GLU A 172 -0.37 -1.31 5.58
C GLU A 172 0.68 -2.29 6.11
N GLN A 173 1.88 -2.31 5.52
CA GLN A 173 2.96 -3.16 6.02
C GLN A 173 3.56 -2.59 7.31
N PHE A 174 3.96 -3.48 8.22
CA PHE A 174 4.73 -3.05 9.38
C PHE A 174 6.02 -2.36 8.98
N GLU A 175 6.28 -1.23 9.65
CA GLU A 175 7.60 -0.65 9.75
C GLU A 175 8.62 -1.67 10.29
N GLU A 176 9.87 -1.53 9.88
CA GLU A 176 10.96 -2.46 10.22
C GLU A 176 11.11 -2.65 11.75
N SER A 177 11.04 -1.56 12.51
CA SER A 177 11.09 -1.58 13.98
C SER A 177 10.00 -2.45 14.59
N LYS A 178 8.74 -2.25 14.18
CA LYS A 178 7.59 -3.04 14.64
C LYS A 178 7.68 -4.50 14.21
N ARG A 179 8.17 -4.75 12.99
CA ARG A 179 8.39 -6.10 12.46
C ARG A 179 9.40 -6.88 13.29
N ASN A 180 10.50 -6.24 13.69
CA ASN A 180 11.54 -6.83 14.53
C ASN A 180 11.02 -7.14 15.94
N ILE A 181 10.21 -6.26 16.52
CA ILE A 181 9.58 -6.51 17.82
C ILE A 181 8.61 -7.70 17.73
N PHE A 182 7.80 -7.75 16.66
CA PHE A 182 6.87 -8.84 16.43
C PHE A 182 7.57 -10.19 16.25
N SER A 183 8.65 -10.23 15.45
CA SER A 183 9.41 -11.46 15.23
C SER A 183 10.11 -11.96 16.50
N ALA A 184 10.71 -11.06 17.27
CA ALA A 184 11.31 -11.38 18.57
C ALA A 184 10.26 -11.90 19.57
N GLY A 185 9.08 -11.26 19.62
CA GLY A 185 7.96 -11.70 20.46
C GLY A 185 7.46 -13.10 20.09
N ARG A 186 7.31 -13.38 18.79
CA ARG A 186 6.95 -14.71 18.28
C ARG A 186 7.99 -15.77 18.67
N PHE A 187 9.28 -15.46 18.50
CA PHE A 187 10.36 -16.39 18.88
C PHE A 187 10.36 -16.67 20.38
N ARG A 188 10.21 -15.63 21.20
CA ARG A 188 10.09 -15.75 22.66
C ARG A 188 8.90 -16.61 23.06
N ALA A 189 7.75 -16.45 22.40
CA ALA A 189 6.58 -17.28 22.66
C ALA A 189 6.81 -18.76 22.32
N VAL A 190 7.49 -19.05 21.21
CA VAL A 190 7.84 -20.43 20.85
C VAL A 190 8.79 -21.05 21.89
N LEU A 191 9.80 -20.31 22.34
CA LEU A 191 10.70 -20.78 23.39
C LEU A 191 9.97 -21.08 24.70
N HIS A 192 9.06 -20.20 25.14
CA HIS A 192 8.24 -20.41 26.35
C HIS A 192 7.27 -21.59 26.23
N ASN A 193 6.89 -22.02 25.03
CA ASN A 193 6.07 -23.21 24.83
C ASN A 193 6.89 -24.51 24.80
N LEU A 194 8.17 -24.43 24.41
CA LEU A 194 9.07 -25.58 24.29
C LEU A 194 9.79 -25.90 25.61
N LEU A 195 10.11 -24.88 26.39
CA LEU A 195 10.76 -25.00 27.68
C LEU A 195 9.74 -24.55 28.75
N PRO A 196 9.20 -25.47 29.57
CA PRO A 196 8.28 -25.11 30.65
C PRO A 196 8.93 -24.25 31.74
#